data_AF-A0A3N1A792-F1
#
_entry.id   AF-A0A3N1A792-F1
#
_cell.length_a   1.000
_cell.length_b   1.000
_cell.length_c   1.000
_cell.angle_alpha   90.00
_cell.angle_beta   90.00
_cell.angle_gamma   90.00
#
_symmetry.space_group_name_H-M   'P 1'
#
loop_
_entity.id
_entity.type
_entity.pdbx_description
1 polymer ?
#
loop_
_entity_poly.entity_id
_entity_poly.type
_entity_poly.pdbx_seq_one_letter_code
_entity_poly.pdbx_strand_id
1 'polypeptide(L)'
;MTQVGEGQEADEVSPPMMAFDAPSAGEILAERYQLAQHVNNDSAGRQVWRGVDVVLRRPVAVVLRYPGGDSAMEMLQAAVRASRVIHSNLVGVYDAIDEGQRAYVVREWVEGDSLREVIATGGPLDAARATMIAHSVASAIAAVHATGMVHGNIHPGTVMIGHDGRVVLADARADSSDTYETDIRAIGGVLYFAMTGHWPQHEAGSTALPDAVRDATGAVAAPRQVRSGVPAYLDDLTMDLLDPRLALPTSEVLAAELGRLDASTEEHYLDSVGPLRFSAADDEPTGTPLASRRKIAAGVAGLLVIAVTGLYFGISALGNGGDGEDGQPTPPQTQVTSTPGPTETSAPAQPQPIALSGDQVRIVDADGARDELDGAEAAVDGDTSTGWETDAYERNPNFGNLKRGMGVLIDLQEPRAVTSVKVELSASGATAELLAGPDDPGATREGDDEILETFTDRIGARFENADGATLTFSGFSPDETYQYLLVWITKLPPIGNDKYQIGVQEITVEGP
;
A
#
# COMPACT_ATOMS: atom_id res chain seq x y z
N MET A 1 -35.14 -78.07 8.59
CA MET A 1 -35.12 -77.26 9.83
C MET A 1 -33.68 -77.20 10.31
N THR A 2 -33.23 -75.98 10.67
CA THR A 2 -31.98 -75.55 11.37
C THR A 2 -30.64 -75.80 10.65
N GLN A 3 -29.92 -74.77 10.16
CA GLN A 3 -29.10 -73.72 10.84
C GLN A 3 -27.91 -74.30 11.64
N VAL A 4 -26.69 -73.76 11.71
CA VAL A 4 -25.86 -72.69 11.11
C VAL A 4 -24.42 -73.02 11.59
N GLY A 5 -23.38 -72.69 10.83
CA GLY A 5 -22.04 -72.57 11.39
C GLY A 5 -20.98 -72.08 10.41
N GLU A 6 -20.87 -70.78 10.21
CA GLU A 6 -19.69 -70.05 9.68
C GLU A 6 -19.65 -68.73 10.47
N GLY A 7 -18.57 -68.34 11.16
CA GLY A 7 -17.25 -68.08 10.60
C GLY A 7 -17.07 -66.56 10.58
N GLN A 8 -16.69 -65.99 11.73
CA GLN A 8 -16.63 -64.55 11.96
C GLN A 8 -15.27 -64.03 11.46
N GLU A 9 -15.23 -63.47 10.24
CA GLU A 9 -14.13 -62.63 9.78
C GLU A 9 -14.22 -61.27 10.49
N ALA A 10 -13.09 -60.85 11.06
CA ALA A 10 -12.95 -59.53 11.64
C ALA A 10 -12.77 -58.51 10.51
N ASP A 11 -13.76 -57.63 10.34
CA ASP A 11 -13.64 -56.45 9.49
C ASP A 11 -12.48 -55.58 10.01
N GLU A 12 -11.45 -55.48 9.18
CA GLU A 12 -10.36 -54.52 9.29
C GLU A 12 -10.95 -53.12 9.07
N VAL A 13 -11.28 -52.44 10.17
CA VAL A 13 -11.79 -51.07 10.16
C VAL A 13 -10.69 -50.16 9.60
N SER A 14 -10.81 -49.84 8.32
CA SER A 14 -10.08 -48.73 7.71
C SER A 14 -10.31 -47.47 8.55
N PRO A 15 -9.27 -46.69 8.91
CA PRO A 15 -9.46 -45.43 9.61
C PRO A 15 -10.39 -44.52 8.79
N PRO A 16 -11.23 -43.69 9.43
CA PRO A 16 -12.13 -42.82 8.70
C PRO A 16 -11.30 -41.92 7.80
N MET A 17 -11.51 -42.05 6.48
CA MET A 17 -11.12 -41.05 5.49
C MET A 17 -11.75 -39.74 5.96
N MET A 18 -10.94 -38.79 6.43
CA MET A 18 -11.41 -37.45 6.74
C MET A 18 -11.89 -36.82 5.43
N ALA A 19 -13.21 -36.75 5.27
CA ALA A 19 -13.81 -35.78 4.37
C ALA A 19 -13.47 -34.41 4.96
N PHE A 20 -12.61 -33.65 4.29
CA PHE A 20 -12.30 -32.27 4.67
C PHE A 20 -13.50 -31.37 4.36
N ASP A 21 -14.52 -31.45 5.22
CA ASP A 21 -15.70 -30.58 5.20
C ASP A 21 -15.31 -29.15 5.62
N ALA A 22 -16.22 -28.20 5.38
CA ALA A 22 -16.06 -26.81 5.79
C ALA A 22 -15.74 -26.71 7.31
N PRO A 23 -14.88 -25.74 7.72
CA PRO A 23 -14.41 -25.62 9.09
C PRO A 23 -15.56 -25.43 10.09
N SER A 24 -15.45 -26.05 11.26
CA SER A 24 -16.54 -26.06 12.26
C SER A 24 -16.06 -25.76 13.69
N ALA A 25 -16.96 -25.23 14.51
CA ALA A 25 -16.67 -24.99 15.91
C ALA A 25 -16.37 -26.31 16.66
N GLY A 26 -15.32 -26.31 17.46
CA GLY A 26 -14.80 -27.46 18.19
C GLY A 26 -13.70 -28.22 17.45
N GLU A 27 -13.54 -28.00 16.14
CA GLU A 27 -12.48 -28.59 15.33
C GLU A 27 -11.08 -28.18 15.82
N ILE A 28 -10.12 -29.12 15.78
CA ILE A 28 -8.72 -28.86 16.14
C ILE A 28 -7.85 -28.90 14.89
N LEU A 29 -7.24 -27.76 14.57
CA LEU A 29 -6.31 -27.59 13.46
C LEU A 29 -4.88 -27.85 13.89
N ALA A 30 -4.07 -28.52 13.05
CA ALA A 30 -2.69 -28.94 13.33
C ALA A 30 -2.50 -29.53 14.74
N GLU A 31 -3.49 -30.28 15.24
CA GLU A 31 -3.53 -30.89 16.59
C GLU A 31 -3.35 -29.88 17.74
N ARG A 32 -3.48 -28.57 17.50
CA ARG A 32 -3.11 -27.52 18.45
C ARG A 32 -4.12 -26.38 18.58
N TYR A 33 -4.75 -25.97 17.49
CA TYR A 33 -5.61 -24.78 17.50
C TYR A 33 -7.07 -25.19 17.40
N GLN A 34 -7.78 -25.11 18.53
CA GLN A 34 -9.20 -25.42 18.55
C GLN A 34 -10.03 -24.21 18.12
N LEU A 35 -10.84 -24.36 17.08
CA LEU A 35 -11.81 -23.33 16.65
C LEU A 35 -12.92 -23.26 17.70
N ALA A 36 -13.17 -22.08 18.27
CA ALA A 36 -14.21 -21.89 19.29
C ALA A 36 -15.46 -21.23 18.72
N GLN A 37 -15.28 -20.12 18.00
CA GLN A 37 -16.39 -19.32 17.49
C GLN A 37 -15.99 -18.65 16.18
N HIS A 38 -16.87 -18.74 15.17
CA HIS A 38 -16.75 -17.95 13.95
C HIS A 38 -17.07 -16.48 14.25
N VAL A 39 -16.15 -15.58 13.90
CA VAL A 39 -16.26 -14.15 14.21
C VAL A 39 -16.82 -13.41 13.01
N ASN A 40 -16.16 -13.53 11.85
CA ASN A 40 -16.61 -12.91 10.61
C ASN A 40 -16.02 -13.62 9.40
N ASN A 41 -16.56 -13.25 8.22
CA ASN A 41 -15.88 -13.45 6.96
C ASN A 41 -15.41 -12.07 6.49
N ASP A 42 -14.16 -11.94 6.08
CA ASP A 42 -13.68 -10.71 5.48
C ASP A 42 -14.04 -10.63 3.99
N SER A 43 -13.84 -9.44 3.41
CA SER A 43 -14.15 -9.14 2.01
C SER A 43 -13.34 -9.96 1.02
N ALA A 44 -12.18 -10.48 1.42
CA ALA A 44 -11.37 -11.35 0.58
C ALA A 44 -11.95 -12.78 0.56
N GLY A 45 -12.86 -13.14 1.49
CA GLY A 45 -13.44 -14.47 1.66
C GLY A 45 -12.68 -15.33 2.68
N ARG A 46 -11.85 -14.73 3.55
CA ARG A 46 -11.22 -15.42 4.67
C ARG A 46 -12.22 -15.48 5.82
N GLN A 47 -12.18 -16.57 6.56
CA GLN A 47 -12.98 -16.74 7.77
C GLN A 47 -12.11 -16.43 8.98
N VAL A 48 -12.52 -15.51 9.84
CA VAL A 48 -11.82 -15.28 11.10
C VAL A 48 -12.56 -16.01 12.21
N TRP A 49 -11.82 -16.79 12.96
CA TRP A 49 -12.30 -17.55 14.10
C TRP A 49 -11.59 -17.12 15.36
N ARG A 50 -12.33 -17.02 16.45
CA ARG A 50 -11.77 -17.10 17.78
C ARG A 50 -11.45 -18.56 18.05
N GLY A 51 -10.23 -18.84 18.47
CA GLY A 51 -9.77 -20.17 18.83
C GLY A 51 -8.97 -20.17 20.13
N VAL A 52 -8.51 -21.36 20.49
CA VAL A 52 -7.66 -21.61 21.65
C VAL A 52 -6.46 -22.42 21.21
N ASP A 53 -5.26 -21.94 21.51
CA ASP A 53 -4.05 -22.78 21.49
C ASP A 53 -4.14 -23.73 22.68
N VAL A 54 -4.43 -25.01 22.46
CA VAL A 54 -4.69 -25.96 23.56
C VAL A 54 -3.42 -26.35 24.32
N VAL A 55 -2.25 -26.12 23.73
CA VAL A 55 -0.94 -26.37 24.34
C VAL A 55 -0.59 -25.22 25.28
N LEU A 56 -0.64 -23.98 24.79
CA LEU A 56 -0.31 -22.79 25.58
C LEU A 56 -1.49 -22.27 26.42
N ARG A 57 -2.69 -22.80 26.19
CA ARG A 57 -3.95 -22.43 26.87
C ARG A 57 -4.25 -20.93 26.81
N ARG A 58 -4.05 -20.34 25.63
CA ARG A 58 -4.33 -18.91 25.38
C ARG A 58 -5.31 -18.74 24.22
N PRO A 59 -6.12 -17.67 24.22
CA PRO A 59 -6.95 -17.34 23.07
C PRO A 59 -6.07 -16.94 21.88
N VAL A 60 -6.52 -17.29 20.68
CA VAL A 60 -5.88 -16.95 19.40
C VAL A 60 -6.94 -16.55 18.37
N ALA A 61 -6.58 -15.69 17.43
CA ALA A 61 -7.34 -15.50 16.21
C ALA A 61 -6.80 -16.46 15.15
N VAL A 62 -7.69 -17.18 14.48
CA VAL A 62 -7.38 -18.06 13.34
C VAL A 62 -8.02 -17.47 12.10
N VAL A 63 -7.21 -16.97 11.18
CA VAL A 63 -7.66 -16.48 9.87
C VAL A 63 -7.51 -17.64 8.88
N LEU A 64 -8.62 -18.13 8.36
CA LEU A 64 -8.71 -19.37 7.60
C LEU A 64 -9.20 -19.14 6.18
N ARG A 65 -8.57 -19.83 5.23
CA ARG A 65 -8.97 -19.93 3.82
C ARG A 65 -9.42 -21.35 3.48
N TYR A 66 -10.62 -21.48 2.94
CA TYR A 66 -11.17 -22.73 2.44
C TYR A 66 -12.12 -22.46 1.25
N PRO A 67 -11.94 -23.14 0.09
CA PRO A 67 -10.84 -24.04 -0.21
C PRO A 67 -9.47 -23.30 -0.26
N GLY A 68 -8.38 -24.07 -0.27
CA GLY A 68 -7.02 -23.56 -0.48
C GLY A 68 -6.79 -23.04 -1.90
N GLY A 69 -5.53 -22.97 -2.33
CA GLY A 69 -5.11 -22.45 -3.64
C GLY A 69 -4.28 -21.17 -3.54
N ASP A 70 -4.13 -20.45 -4.65
CA ASP A 70 -3.17 -19.36 -4.77
C ASP A 70 -3.41 -18.23 -3.75
N SER A 71 -4.68 -17.82 -3.57
CA SER A 71 -5.03 -16.81 -2.55
C SER A 71 -4.75 -17.27 -1.10
N ALA A 72 -4.75 -18.58 -0.86
CA ALA A 72 -4.37 -19.14 0.44
C ALA A 72 -2.84 -19.06 0.64
N MET A 73 -2.06 -19.33 -0.42
CA MET A 73 -0.61 -19.17 -0.43
C MET A 73 -0.19 -17.71 -0.24
N GLU A 74 -0.83 -16.77 -0.93
CA GLU A 74 -0.61 -15.33 -0.77
C GLU A 74 -0.83 -14.88 0.69
N MET A 75 -1.92 -15.34 1.31
CA MET A 75 -2.22 -15.06 2.72
C MET A 75 -1.11 -15.58 3.65
N LEU A 76 -0.60 -16.80 3.42
CA LEU A 76 0.49 -17.35 4.22
C LEU A 76 1.78 -16.56 4.03
N GLN A 77 2.13 -16.20 2.79
CA GLN A 77 3.30 -15.38 2.51
C GLN A 77 3.21 -14.00 3.16
N ALA A 78 2.04 -13.36 3.12
CA ALA A 78 1.80 -12.08 3.79
C ALA A 78 1.99 -12.20 5.31
N ALA A 79 1.47 -13.27 5.93
CA ALA A 79 1.65 -13.52 7.36
C ALA A 79 3.12 -13.76 7.74
N VAL A 80 3.86 -14.51 6.92
CA VAL A 80 5.31 -14.72 7.12
C VAL A 80 6.07 -13.40 7.01
N ARG A 81 5.76 -12.54 6.03
CA ARG A 81 6.36 -11.20 5.93
C ARG A 81 6.03 -10.36 7.17
N ALA A 82 4.76 -10.28 7.56
CA ALA A 82 4.30 -9.53 8.72
C ALA A 82 4.96 -10.00 10.04
N SER A 83 5.22 -11.30 10.20
CA SER A 83 5.87 -11.87 11.39
C SER A 83 7.30 -11.35 11.65
N ARG A 84 7.94 -10.72 10.65
CA ARG A 84 9.30 -10.16 10.79
C ARG A 84 9.34 -8.90 11.64
N VAL A 85 8.18 -8.25 11.85
CA VAL A 85 8.08 -7.00 12.60
C VAL A 85 7.40 -7.29 13.93
N ILE A 86 8.10 -7.04 15.03
CA ILE A 86 7.55 -7.14 16.38
C ILE A 86 7.42 -5.74 16.94
N HIS A 87 6.18 -5.31 17.18
CA HIS A 87 5.88 -4.00 17.74
C HIS A 87 4.67 -4.09 18.68
N SER A 88 4.65 -3.27 19.73
CA SER A 88 3.59 -3.31 20.76
C SER A 88 2.20 -2.93 20.21
N ASN A 89 2.16 -2.16 19.12
CA ASN A 89 0.95 -1.75 18.41
C ASN A 89 0.69 -2.54 17.11
N LEU A 90 1.36 -3.68 16.90
CA LEU A 90 1.08 -4.60 15.79
C LEU A 90 0.61 -5.95 16.33
N VAL A 91 -0.35 -6.57 15.65
CA VAL A 91 -0.83 -7.90 16.02
C VAL A 91 0.30 -8.92 15.84
N GLY A 92 0.58 -9.71 16.87
CA GLY A 92 1.58 -10.77 16.76
C GLY A 92 1.10 -11.91 15.86
N VAL A 93 1.89 -12.31 14.87
CA VAL A 93 1.68 -13.55 14.10
C VAL A 93 2.39 -14.70 14.83
N TYR A 94 1.65 -15.77 15.13
CA TYR A 94 2.16 -16.93 15.86
C TYR A 94 2.47 -18.12 14.96
N ASP A 95 1.68 -18.32 13.90
CA ASP A 95 1.81 -19.47 13.01
C ASP A 95 1.20 -19.19 11.63
N ALA A 96 1.67 -19.90 10.61
CA ALA A 96 1.16 -19.86 9.24
C ALA A 96 1.26 -21.26 8.64
N ILE A 97 0.12 -21.91 8.40
CA ILE A 97 0.04 -23.34 8.09
C ILE A 97 -0.73 -23.58 6.79
N ASP A 98 -0.14 -24.39 5.92
CA ASP A 98 -0.75 -24.91 4.68
C ASP A 98 -1.12 -26.39 4.86
N GLU A 99 -2.40 -26.74 4.69
CA GLU A 99 -2.91 -28.12 4.67
C GLU A 99 -3.40 -28.53 3.26
N GLY A 100 -3.05 -27.75 2.23
CA GLY A 100 -3.42 -27.98 0.83
C GLY A 100 -4.87 -27.63 0.51
N GLN A 101 -5.84 -28.28 1.17
CA GLN A 101 -7.27 -27.97 1.00
C GLN A 101 -7.72 -26.72 1.75
N ARG A 102 -6.88 -26.22 2.65
CA ARG A 102 -7.06 -24.99 3.40
C ARG A 102 -5.72 -24.46 3.88
N ALA A 103 -5.69 -23.16 4.16
CA ALA A 103 -4.58 -22.54 4.86
C ALA A 103 -5.12 -21.72 6.04
N TYR A 104 -4.31 -21.55 7.07
CA TYR A 104 -4.66 -20.68 8.17
C TYR A 104 -3.46 -19.99 8.81
N VAL A 105 -3.69 -18.77 9.23
CA VAL A 105 -2.75 -17.93 9.97
C VAL A 105 -3.26 -17.80 11.40
N VAL A 106 -2.41 -18.14 12.36
CA VAL A 106 -2.71 -17.98 13.78
C VAL A 106 -2.02 -16.72 14.28
N ARG A 107 -2.79 -15.84 14.90
CA ARG A 107 -2.32 -14.55 15.41
C ARG A 107 -2.84 -14.26 16.82
N GLU A 108 -2.31 -13.20 17.43
CA GLU A 108 -2.77 -12.67 18.71
C GLU A 108 -4.29 -12.41 18.66
N TRP A 109 -4.99 -12.94 19.65
CA TRP A 109 -6.36 -12.53 19.91
C TRP A 109 -6.35 -11.28 20.77
N VAL A 110 -6.75 -10.15 20.19
CA VAL A 110 -6.94 -8.91 20.92
C VAL A 110 -8.34 -8.93 21.53
N GLU A 111 -8.44 -9.05 22.85
CA GLU A 111 -9.73 -8.97 23.54
C GLU A 111 -10.16 -7.49 23.60
N GLY A 112 -11.04 -7.11 22.68
CA GLY A 112 -11.49 -5.73 22.50
C GLY A 112 -12.33 -5.56 21.24
N ASP A 113 -12.57 -4.30 20.88
CA ASP A 113 -13.40 -3.91 19.74
C ASP A 113 -12.56 -3.18 18.69
N SER A 114 -12.96 -3.26 17.42
CA SER A 114 -12.36 -2.42 16.38
C SER A 114 -12.74 -0.94 16.58
N LEU A 115 -11.91 -0.01 16.08
CA LEU A 115 -12.22 1.42 16.10
C LEU A 115 -13.58 1.73 15.45
N ARG A 116 -13.91 1.00 14.38
CA ARG A 116 -15.23 0.99 13.75
C ARG A 116 -16.36 0.71 14.75
N GLU A 117 -16.26 -0.35 15.54
CA GLU A 117 -17.27 -0.72 16.55
C GLU A 117 -17.34 0.25 17.71
N VAL A 118 -16.18 0.73 18.18
CA VAL A 118 -16.09 1.74 19.24
C VAL A 118 -16.84 3.01 18.83
N ILE A 119 -16.68 3.45 17.59
CA ILE A 119 -17.34 4.67 17.08
C ILE A 119 -18.81 4.41 16.73
N ALA A 120 -19.14 3.25 16.18
CA ALA A 120 -20.53 2.87 15.92
C ALA A 120 -21.37 2.86 17.20
N THR A 121 -20.76 2.45 18.34
CA THR A 121 -21.46 2.34 19.63
C THR A 121 -21.38 3.62 20.46
N GLY A 122 -20.20 4.25 20.52
CA GLY A 122 -19.91 5.40 21.39
C GLY A 122 -19.94 6.76 20.70
N GLY A 123 -20.04 6.80 19.37
CA GLY A 123 -19.86 8.01 18.58
C GLY A 123 -18.37 8.38 18.42
N PRO A 124 -18.08 9.50 17.73
CA PRO A 124 -16.70 9.87 17.47
C PRO A 124 -15.98 10.32 18.75
N LEU A 125 -14.67 10.21 18.75
CA LEU A 125 -13.78 10.43 19.88
C LEU A 125 -13.39 11.90 20.05
N ASP A 126 -12.83 12.22 21.21
CA ASP A 126 -12.18 13.51 21.43
C ASP A 126 -10.79 13.56 20.77
N ALA A 127 -10.25 14.78 20.67
CA ALA A 127 -8.96 15.04 20.03
C ALA A 127 -7.81 14.26 20.70
N ALA A 128 -7.85 14.11 22.02
CA ALA A 128 -6.84 13.40 22.79
C ALA A 128 -6.78 11.93 22.39
N ARG A 129 -7.92 11.24 22.45
CA ARG A 129 -8.00 9.82 22.15
C ARG A 129 -7.79 9.52 20.68
N ALA A 130 -8.26 10.39 19.78
CA ALA A 130 -7.97 10.28 18.35
C ALA A 130 -6.46 10.38 18.05
N THR A 131 -5.76 11.31 18.72
CA THR A 131 -4.30 11.49 18.57
C THR A 131 -3.55 10.27 19.10
N MET A 132 -3.89 9.77 20.29
CA MET A 132 -3.28 8.56 20.87
C MET A 132 -3.42 7.33 19.95
N ILE A 133 -4.60 7.13 19.37
CA ILE A 133 -4.85 6.04 18.42
C ILE A 133 -4.00 6.23 17.17
N ALA A 134 -4.02 7.42 16.56
CA ALA A 134 -3.22 7.71 15.38
C ALA A 134 -1.71 7.57 15.64
N HIS A 135 -1.23 8.01 16.80
CA HIS A 135 0.16 7.83 17.23
C HIS A 135 0.54 6.36 17.33
N SER A 136 -0.29 5.53 17.97
CA SER A 136 -0.07 4.09 18.09
C SER A 136 0.02 3.40 16.72
N VAL A 137 -0.90 3.75 15.80
CA VAL A 137 -0.88 3.25 14.43
C VAL A 137 0.37 3.75 13.69
N ALA A 138 0.70 5.04 13.77
CA ALA A 138 1.88 5.58 13.12
C ALA A 138 3.19 4.95 13.64
N SER A 139 3.31 4.69 14.94
CA SER A 139 4.46 3.99 15.53
C SER A 139 4.59 2.57 15.01
N ALA A 140 3.48 1.84 14.89
CA ALA A 140 3.47 0.53 14.25
C ALA A 140 3.95 0.60 12.79
N ILE A 141 3.43 1.55 12.02
CA ILE A 141 3.77 1.71 10.60
C ILE A 141 5.22 2.14 10.39
N ALA A 142 5.77 3.00 11.25
CA ALA A 142 7.18 3.34 11.22
C ALA A 142 8.06 2.09 11.39
N ALA A 143 7.70 1.18 12.29
CA ALA A 143 8.42 -0.08 12.47
C ALA A 143 8.28 -1.01 11.25
N VAL A 144 7.12 -1.05 10.60
CA VAL A 144 6.92 -1.82 9.35
C VAL A 144 7.77 -1.24 8.21
N HIS A 145 7.68 0.06 7.98
CA HIS A 145 8.39 0.76 6.90
C HIS A 145 9.91 0.69 7.06
N ALA A 146 10.42 0.68 8.30
CA ALA A 146 11.85 0.50 8.58
C ALA A 146 12.43 -0.84 8.07
N THR A 147 11.57 -1.83 7.80
CA THR A 147 11.97 -3.12 7.21
C THR A 147 11.81 -3.19 5.69
N GLY A 148 11.44 -2.07 5.05
CA GLY A 148 11.17 -2.00 3.62
C GLY A 148 9.82 -2.61 3.22
N MET A 149 8.92 -2.82 4.18
CA MET A 149 7.59 -3.38 3.95
C MET A 149 6.51 -2.30 4.08
N VAL A 150 5.38 -2.52 3.43
CA VAL A 150 4.14 -1.75 3.62
C VAL A 150 3.14 -2.61 4.39
N HIS A 151 2.25 -1.97 5.17
CA HIS A 151 1.20 -2.68 5.90
C HIS A 151 -0.03 -2.94 5.03
N GLY A 152 -0.40 -1.98 4.19
CA GLY A 152 -1.44 -2.10 3.17
C GLY A 152 -2.87 -2.02 3.69
N ASN A 153 -3.15 -2.44 4.93
CA ASN A 153 -4.53 -2.54 5.43
C ASN A 153 -4.81 -1.68 6.67
N ILE A 154 -4.49 -0.39 6.61
CA ILE A 154 -4.82 0.55 7.69
C ILE A 154 -6.25 1.05 7.50
N HIS A 155 -7.15 0.62 8.38
CA HIS A 155 -8.58 0.92 8.28
C HIS A 155 -9.22 0.87 9.68
N PRO A 156 -10.30 1.62 9.98
CA PRO A 156 -10.95 1.56 11.30
C PRO A 156 -11.44 0.17 11.69
N GLY A 157 -11.67 -0.71 10.71
CA GLY A 157 -11.98 -2.12 10.96
C GLY A 157 -10.79 -3.00 11.36
N THR A 158 -9.55 -2.54 11.14
CA THR A 158 -8.31 -3.28 11.44
C THR A 158 -7.51 -2.68 12.60
N VAL A 159 -7.89 -1.48 13.06
CA VAL A 159 -7.39 -0.87 14.29
C VAL A 159 -8.20 -1.40 15.47
N MET A 160 -7.59 -2.27 16.28
CA MET A 160 -8.21 -2.88 17.47
C MET A 160 -7.89 -2.08 18.73
N ILE A 161 -8.88 -1.90 19.60
CA ILE A 161 -8.77 -1.26 20.90
C ILE A 161 -9.03 -2.33 21.96
N GLY A 162 -7.96 -2.82 22.57
CA GLY A 162 -8.02 -3.81 23.64
C GLY A 162 -8.70 -3.25 24.89
N HIS A 163 -9.37 -4.12 25.65
CA HIS A 163 -9.94 -3.76 26.95
C HIS A 163 -8.88 -3.31 27.98
N ASP A 164 -7.62 -3.69 27.74
CA ASP A 164 -6.44 -3.23 28.48
C ASP A 164 -5.95 -1.84 28.06
N GLY A 165 -6.61 -1.22 27.08
CA GLY A 165 -6.27 0.10 26.54
C GLY A 165 -5.24 0.08 25.43
N ARG A 166 -4.71 -1.10 25.03
CA ARG A 166 -3.75 -1.17 23.91
C ARG A 166 -4.44 -0.92 22.58
N VAL A 167 -3.81 -0.11 21.74
CA VAL A 167 -4.18 0.05 20.33
C VAL A 167 -3.29 -0.86 19.50
N VAL A 168 -3.88 -1.78 18.74
CA VAL A 168 -3.17 -2.79 17.95
C VAL A 168 -3.69 -2.78 16.53
N LEU A 169 -2.79 -2.61 15.57
CA LEU A 169 -3.10 -2.72 14.16
C LEU A 169 -2.99 -4.18 13.71
N ALA A 170 -4.04 -4.69 13.07
CA ALA A 170 -4.17 -6.06 12.64
C ALA A 170 -4.32 -6.18 11.11
N ASP A 171 -4.34 -7.42 10.62
CA ASP A 171 -4.70 -7.75 9.22
C ASP A 171 -3.82 -7.10 8.15
N ALA A 172 -2.50 -7.02 8.40
CA ALA A 172 -1.53 -6.65 7.37
C ALA A 172 -1.77 -7.46 6.08
N ARG A 173 -1.73 -6.76 4.94
CA ARG A 173 -1.86 -7.35 3.62
C ARG A 173 -0.67 -6.95 2.77
N ALA A 174 -0.34 -7.79 1.80
CA ALA A 174 0.68 -7.50 0.82
C ALA A 174 -0.01 -7.50 -0.55
N ASP A 175 -0.57 -6.35 -0.93
CA ASP A 175 -1.03 -6.10 -2.29
C ASP A 175 0.03 -5.28 -3.03
N SER A 176 0.27 -5.58 -4.30
CA SER A 176 1.21 -4.83 -5.13
C SER A 176 0.85 -3.35 -5.31
N SER A 177 -0.43 -2.99 -5.10
CA SER A 177 -0.90 -1.60 -5.13
C SER A 177 -0.60 -0.81 -3.85
N ASP A 178 -0.22 -1.49 -2.76
CA ASP A 178 0.05 -0.84 -1.48
C ASP A 178 1.42 -0.15 -1.50
N THR A 179 1.46 1.10 -1.04
CA THR A 179 2.66 1.92 -0.98
C THR A 179 2.85 2.51 0.42
N TYR A 180 4.04 3.04 0.68
CA TYR A 180 4.30 3.83 1.90
C TYR A 180 3.35 5.03 2.00
N GLU A 181 3.04 5.65 0.86
CA GLU A 181 2.13 6.78 0.78
C GLU A 181 0.71 6.38 1.17
N THR A 182 0.18 5.28 0.64
CA THR A 182 -1.19 4.83 0.97
C THR A 182 -1.33 4.52 2.46
N ASP A 183 -0.30 3.93 3.09
CA ASP A 183 -0.30 3.70 4.54
C ASP A 183 -0.38 5.04 5.32
N ILE A 184 0.42 6.03 4.93
CA ILE A 184 0.49 7.31 5.62
C ILE A 184 -0.81 8.10 5.47
N ARG A 185 -1.43 8.08 4.27
CA ARG A 185 -2.74 8.70 4.05
C ARG A 185 -3.84 8.01 4.84
N ALA A 186 -3.78 6.68 4.95
CA ALA A 186 -4.74 5.91 5.72
C ALA A 186 -4.68 6.21 7.23
N ILE A 187 -3.51 6.60 7.78
CA ILE A 187 -3.41 7.15 9.14
C ILE A 187 -4.22 8.45 9.26
N GLY A 188 -4.13 9.34 8.26
CA GLY A 188 -4.99 10.53 8.17
C GLY A 188 -6.48 10.18 8.11
N GLY A 189 -6.84 9.13 7.36
CA GLY A 189 -8.20 8.59 7.33
C GLY A 189 -8.68 8.09 8.69
N VAL A 190 -7.85 7.33 9.41
CA VAL A 190 -8.15 6.83 10.76
C VAL A 190 -8.36 7.99 11.73
N LEU A 191 -7.52 9.03 11.65
CA LEU A 191 -7.63 10.24 12.46
C LEU A 191 -8.95 10.99 12.14
N TYR A 192 -9.27 11.15 10.86
CA TYR A 192 -10.53 11.76 10.40
C TYR A 192 -11.75 11.00 10.93
N PHE A 193 -11.76 9.67 10.76
CA PHE A 193 -12.85 8.81 11.23
C PHE A 193 -12.98 8.85 12.75
N ALA A 194 -11.85 8.83 13.48
CA ALA A 194 -11.84 8.93 14.92
C ALA A 194 -12.55 10.19 15.42
N MET A 195 -12.34 11.34 14.78
CA MET A 195 -12.91 12.62 15.21
C MET A 195 -14.33 12.87 14.68
N THR A 196 -14.69 12.32 13.51
CA THR A 196 -15.94 12.69 12.81
C THR A 196 -16.96 11.57 12.72
N GLY A 197 -16.53 10.31 12.85
CA GLY A 197 -17.34 9.12 12.64
C GLY A 197 -17.61 8.80 11.16
N HIS A 198 -16.97 9.50 10.23
CA HIS A 198 -17.13 9.30 8.80
C HIS A 198 -15.78 8.98 8.14
N TRP A 199 -15.79 8.20 7.06
CA TRP A 199 -14.60 7.72 6.36
C TRP A 199 -14.36 8.54 5.09
N PRO A 200 -13.14 9.05 4.83
CA PRO A 200 -12.90 9.96 3.71
C PRO A 200 -12.91 9.27 2.34
N GLN A 201 -12.65 7.97 2.27
CA GLN A 201 -12.80 7.17 1.06
C GLN A 201 -14.21 6.60 0.97
N HIS A 202 -14.73 6.45 -0.26
CA HIS A 202 -16.00 5.76 -0.47
C HIS A 202 -15.78 4.25 -0.48
N GLU A 203 -16.63 3.52 0.23
CA GLU A 203 -16.57 2.06 0.31
C GLU A 203 -17.93 1.44 -0.07
N ALA A 204 -17.87 0.34 -0.81
CA ALA A 204 -19.06 -0.45 -1.16
C ALA A 204 -19.08 -1.76 -0.36
N GLY A 205 -20.27 -2.16 0.11
CA GLY A 205 -20.49 -3.45 0.76
C GLY A 205 -21.16 -3.35 2.13
N SER A 206 -21.42 -4.50 2.74
CA SER A 206 -22.10 -4.60 4.06
C SER A 206 -21.24 -4.13 5.24
N THR A 207 -19.94 -3.96 5.03
CA THR A 207 -18.97 -3.50 6.03
C THR A 207 -18.51 -2.05 5.80
N ALA A 208 -19.11 -1.35 4.82
CA ALA A 208 -18.75 0.01 4.48
C ALA A 208 -18.99 0.97 5.65
N LEU A 209 -18.04 1.90 5.84
CA LEU A 209 -18.16 2.97 6.80
C LEU A 209 -19.04 4.13 6.28
N PRO A 210 -19.63 4.96 7.16
CA PRO A 210 -20.35 6.15 6.72
C PRO A 210 -19.42 7.11 5.97
N ASP A 211 -19.76 7.47 4.73
CA ASP A 211 -18.94 8.37 3.90
C ASP A 211 -18.80 9.78 4.52
N ALA A 212 -17.61 10.36 4.37
CA ALA A 212 -17.36 11.74 4.76
C ALA A 212 -18.25 12.72 3.99
N VAL A 213 -18.70 13.77 4.69
CA VAL A 213 -19.43 14.88 4.09
C VAL A 213 -18.52 15.57 3.09
N ARG A 214 -19.02 15.84 1.88
CA ARG A 214 -18.29 16.55 0.83
C ARG A 214 -18.92 17.89 0.53
N ASP A 215 -18.10 18.87 0.16
CA ASP A 215 -18.56 20.17 -0.28
C ASP A 215 -19.04 20.14 -1.76
N ALA A 216 -19.45 21.30 -2.27
CA ALA A 216 -19.95 21.43 -3.64
C ALA A 216 -18.88 21.10 -4.72
N THR A 217 -17.60 21.07 -4.36
CA THR A 217 -16.49 20.71 -5.26
C THR A 217 -16.13 19.22 -5.19
N GLY A 218 -16.77 18.47 -4.28
CA GLY A 218 -16.46 17.06 -4.02
C GLY A 218 -15.32 16.85 -3.02
N ALA A 219 -14.73 17.92 -2.48
CA ALA A 219 -13.70 17.83 -1.45
C ALA A 219 -14.30 17.41 -0.11
N VAL A 220 -13.55 16.63 0.67
CA VAL A 220 -13.96 16.19 2.01
C VAL A 220 -14.04 17.41 2.94
N ALA A 221 -15.13 17.54 3.69
CA ALA A 221 -15.31 18.58 4.68
C ALA A 221 -14.33 18.37 5.83
N ALA A 222 -13.66 19.43 6.27
CA ALA A 222 -12.66 19.36 7.32
C ALA A 222 -13.29 18.92 8.66
N PRO A 223 -12.57 18.17 9.52
CA PRO A 223 -13.09 17.73 10.82
C PRO A 223 -13.82 18.81 11.65
N ARG A 224 -13.31 20.05 11.66
CA ARG A 224 -13.91 21.19 12.37
C ARG A 224 -15.21 21.70 11.78
N GLN A 225 -15.46 21.44 10.50
CA GLN A 225 -16.73 21.74 9.84
C GLN A 225 -17.78 20.68 10.16
N VAL A 226 -17.34 19.43 10.38
CA VAL A 226 -18.23 18.31 10.73
C VAL A 226 -18.57 18.30 12.22
N ARG A 227 -17.59 18.56 13.09
CA ARG A 227 -17.75 18.48 14.54
C ARG A 227 -17.06 19.64 15.27
N SER A 228 -17.80 20.28 16.17
CA SER A 228 -17.24 21.29 17.08
C SER A 228 -16.28 20.68 18.09
N GLY A 229 -15.22 21.42 18.46
CA GLY A 229 -14.26 21.00 19.49
C GLY A 229 -13.01 20.31 18.93
N VAL A 230 -12.94 20.09 17.61
CA VAL A 230 -11.69 19.66 16.96
C VAL A 230 -10.69 20.83 16.95
N PRO A 231 -9.45 20.65 17.46
CA PRO A 231 -8.41 21.67 17.41
C PRO A 231 -7.95 21.97 15.98
N ALA A 232 -7.57 23.22 15.71
CA ALA A 232 -7.11 23.63 14.37
C ALA A 232 -5.91 22.83 13.88
N TYR A 233 -4.94 22.53 14.75
CA TYR A 233 -3.75 21.78 14.35
C TYR A 233 -4.06 20.33 13.93
N LEU A 234 -5.07 19.67 14.52
CA LEU A 234 -5.48 18.33 14.10
C LEU A 234 -6.29 18.38 12.81
N ASP A 235 -7.10 19.41 12.64
CA ASP A 235 -7.84 19.67 11.39
C ASP A 235 -6.86 19.82 10.22
N ASP A 236 -5.87 20.70 10.37
CA ASP A 236 -4.82 20.96 9.36
C ASP A 236 -4.02 19.69 9.07
N LEU A 237 -3.48 19.01 10.10
CA LEU A 237 -2.73 17.76 9.92
C LEU A 237 -3.55 16.68 9.22
N THR A 238 -4.82 16.52 9.60
CA THR A 238 -5.70 15.50 8.99
C THR A 238 -5.93 15.82 7.51
N MET A 239 -6.24 17.09 7.19
CA MET A 239 -6.50 17.48 5.81
C MET A 239 -5.24 17.43 4.96
N ASP A 240 -4.07 17.76 5.52
CA ASP A 240 -2.79 17.65 4.82
C ASP A 240 -2.46 16.19 4.46
N LEU A 241 -2.70 15.26 5.38
CA LEU A 241 -2.53 13.82 5.12
C LEU A 241 -3.53 13.28 4.08
N LEU A 242 -4.71 13.87 3.97
CA LEU A 242 -5.74 13.48 3.01
C LEU A 242 -5.60 14.13 1.63
N ASP A 243 -4.84 15.22 1.49
CA ASP A 243 -4.68 15.89 0.20
C ASP A 243 -3.64 15.15 -0.67
N PRO A 244 -4.06 14.52 -1.80
CA PRO A 244 -3.16 13.79 -2.68
C PRO A 244 -2.10 14.68 -3.34
N ARG A 245 -2.27 16.00 -3.31
CA ARG A 245 -1.35 16.95 -3.94
C ARG A 245 -0.18 17.33 -3.03
N LEU A 246 -0.27 17.04 -1.73
CA LEU A 246 0.76 17.39 -0.76
C LEU A 246 1.75 16.24 -0.60
N ALA A 247 3.03 16.62 -0.56
CA ALA A 247 4.11 15.72 -0.20
C ALA A 247 3.97 15.32 1.27
N LEU A 248 4.00 14.01 1.53
CA LEU A 248 3.82 13.46 2.85
C LEU A 248 5.14 13.40 3.63
N PRO A 249 5.10 13.52 4.97
CA PRO A 249 6.24 13.13 5.81
C PRO A 249 6.50 11.63 5.69
N THR A 250 7.69 11.18 6.08
CA THR A 250 7.92 9.74 6.29
C THR A 250 7.13 9.25 7.51
N SER A 251 6.87 7.94 7.60
CA SER A 251 6.16 7.35 8.74
C SER A 251 6.87 7.59 10.08
N GLU A 252 8.20 7.61 10.10
CA GLU A 252 8.99 7.96 11.28
C GLU A 252 8.74 9.40 11.75
N VAL A 253 8.76 10.37 10.82
CA VAL A 253 8.50 11.79 11.13
C VAL A 253 7.06 11.98 11.60
N LEU A 254 6.10 11.32 10.94
CA LEU A 254 4.69 11.39 11.33
C LEU A 254 4.47 10.79 12.73
N ALA A 255 5.07 9.64 13.03
CA ALA A 255 5.00 9.02 14.35
C ALA A 255 5.57 9.94 15.43
N ALA A 256 6.71 10.58 15.18
CA ALA A 256 7.33 11.52 16.11
C ALA A 256 6.45 12.76 16.37
N GLU A 257 5.84 13.34 15.32
CA GLU A 257 4.94 14.49 15.48
C GLU A 257 3.66 14.13 16.22
N LEU A 258 3.03 13.00 15.89
CA LEU A 258 1.85 12.51 16.62
C LEU A 258 2.18 12.19 18.08
N GLY A 259 3.35 11.60 18.35
CA GLY A 259 3.81 11.35 19.71
C GLY A 259 4.03 12.63 20.52
N ARG A 260 4.52 13.70 19.87
CA ARG A 260 4.64 15.02 20.51
C ARG A 260 3.27 15.62 20.84
N LEU A 261 2.28 15.46 19.94
CA LEU A 261 0.91 15.93 20.18
C LEU A 261 0.22 15.14 21.29
N ASP A 262 0.42 13.82 21.33
CA ASP A 262 -0.10 12.91 22.36
C ASP A 262 0.44 13.28 23.75
N ALA A 263 1.76 13.41 23.89
CA ALA A 263 2.41 13.81 25.15
C ALA A 263 1.96 15.20 25.64
N SER A 264 1.78 16.17 24.72
CA SER A 264 1.28 17.50 25.08
C SER A 264 -0.16 17.46 25.60
N THR A 265 -0.93 16.47 25.16
CA THR A 265 -2.32 16.27 25.61
C THR A 265 -2.35 15.63 26.99
N GLU A 266 -1.44 14.70 27.28
CA GLU A 266 -1.26 14.16 28.63
C GLU A 266 -0.88 15.25 29.63
N GLU A 267 0.05 16.17 29.30
CA GLU A 267 0.38 17.30 30.18
C GLU A 267 -0.84 18.20 30.45
N HIS A 268 -1.65 18.49 29.43
CA HIS A 268 -2.90 19.25 29.60
C HIS A 268 -3.93 18.49 30.45
N TYR A 269 -4.00 17.17 30.31
CA TYR A 269 -4.83 16.31 31.15
C TYR A 269 -4.34 16.32 32.60
N LEU A 270 -3.04 16.21 32.85
CA LEU A 270 -2.44 16.25 34.20
C LEU A 270 -2.52 17.65 34.84
N ASP A 271 -2.53 18.72 34.05
CA ASP A 271 -2.82 20.07 34.55
C ASP A 271 -4.30 20.23 34.94
N SER A 272 -5.21 19.54 34.23
CA SER A 272 -6.65 19.53 34.55
C SER A 272 -7.01 18.59 35.71
N VAL A 273 -6.29 17.47 35.83
CA VAL A 273 -6.37 16.51 36.92
C VAL A 273 -5.21 16.82 37.85
N GLY A 274 -5.39 17.88 38.66
CA GLY A 274 -4.35 18.42 39.54
C GLY A 274 -3.48 17.33 40.19
N PRO A 275 -2.19 17.60 40.44
CA PRO A 275 -1.15 16.59 40.59
C PRO A 275 -1.60 15.47 41.52
N LEU A 276 -1.38 14.20 41.12
CA LEU A 276 -1.68 13.03 41.95
C LEU A 276 -1.01 13.16 43.33
N ARG A 277 -1.75 13.68 44.31
CA ARG A 277 -1.31 13.80 45.70
C ARG A 277 -1.78 12.55 46.43
N PHE A 278 -0.86 11.64 46.74
CA PHE A 278 -1.07 10.77 47.89
C PHE A 278 -0.88 11.61 49.17
N SER A 279 -1.89 12.40 49.53
CA SER A 279 -1.95 13.07 50.83
C SER A 279 -3.38 13.34 51.27
N ALA A 280 -3.65 13.04 52.53
CA ALA A 280 -4.92 13.19 53.19
C ALA A 280 -5.23 14.66 53.54
N ALA A 281 -6.54 14.95 53.57
CA ALA A 281 -7.24 16.08 54.21
C ALA A 281 -7.21 17.47 53.55
N ASP A 282 -8.45 17.96 53.31
CA ASP A 282 -9.02 19.31 53.34
C ASP A 282 -8.28 20.49 52.66
N ASP A 283 -8.80 20.97 51.52
CA ASP A 283 -9.58 22.23 51.41
C ASP A 283 -9.99 22.54 49.94
N GLU A 284 -11.15 23.18 49.78
CA GLU A 284 -11.81 23.57 48.51
C GLU A 284 -11.27 24.89 47.91
N PRO A 285 -11.62 25.22 46.64
CA PRO A 285 -10.74 25.90 45.69
C PRO A 285 -10.96 27.42 45.57
N THR A 286 -9.97 28.13 45.04
CA THR A 286 -10.16 29.49 44.50
C THR A 286 -9.63 29.58 43.07
N GLY A 287 -10.55 29.74 42.14
CA GLY A 287 -10.23 30.03 40.74
C GLY A 287 -9.80 31.48 40.55
N THR A 288 -8.98 31.71 39.53
CA THR A 288 -8.97 32.93 38.71
C THR A 288 -8.35 32.60 37.35
N PRO A 289 -8.91 33.10 36.23
CA PRO A 289 -8.33 32.87 34.92
C PRO A 289 -7.25 33.93 34.65
N LEU A 290 -6.07 33.50 34.21
CA LEU A 290 -5.09 34.42 33.62
C LEU A 290 -5.16 34.33 32.10
N ALA A 291 -5.76 35.37 31.52
CA ALA A 291 -5.52 35.73 30.13
C ALA A 291 -4.12 36.31 29.98
N SER A 292 -3.35 35.87 28.98
CA SER A 292 -2.44 36.77 28.26
C SER A 292 -2.00 36.20 26.91
N ARG A 293 -2.28 37.01 25.89
CA ARG A 293 -1.91 36.88 24.49
C ARG A 293 -0.40 37.02 24.24
N ARG A 294 0.05 36.37 23.16
CA ARG A 294 1.16 36.72 22.24
C ARG A 294 2.59 36.55 22.77
N LYS A 295 3.28 35.52 22.23
CA LYS A 295 4.52 35.62 21.43
C LYS A 295 4.88 34.22 20.87
N ILE A 296 4.21 33.81 19.79
CA ILE A 296 4.72 32.77 18.88
C ILE A 296 4.87 33.46 17.53
N ALA A 297 5.99 34.13 17.36
CA ALA A 297 6.46 34.72 16.10
C ALA A 297 7.96 35.00 16.27
N ALA A 298 8.76 33.94 16.41
CA ALA A 298 10.23 34.04 16.41
C ALA A 298 10.96 32.74 16.01
N GLY A 299 10.29 31.58 15.96
CA GLY A 299 10.96 30.30 15.65
C GLY A 299 11.21 30.04 14.16
N VAL A 300 10.34 30.51 13.26
CA VAL A 300 10.37 30.09 11.84
C VAL A 300 11.16 31.05 10.94
N ALA A 301 11.30 32.32 11.32
CA ALA A 301 12.08 33.30 10.53
C ALA A 301 13.61 33.15 10.71
N GLY A 302 14.07 32.60 11.84
CA GLY A 302 15.51 32.43 12.12
C GLY A 302 16.17 31.33 11.29
N LEU A 303 15.44 30.26 10.96
CA LEU A 303 15.97 29.12 10.20
C LEU A 303 16.07 29.40 8.69
N LEU A 304 15.14 30.19 8.13
CA LEU A 304 15.19 30.57 6.72
C LEU A 304 16.33 31.55 6.39
N VAL A 305 16.70 32.43 7.31
CA VAL A 305 17.82 33.36 7.10
C VAL A 305 19.16 32.61 7.11
N ILE A 306 19.33 31.57 7.93
CA ILE A 306 20.58 30.80 7.97
C ILE A 306 20.75 29.95 6.69
N ALA A 307 19.67 29.38 6.16
CA ALA A 307 19.70 28.60 4.92
C ALA A 307 19.99 29.48 3.68
N VAL A 308 19.38 30.67 3.59
CA VAL A 308 19.61 31.59 2.45
C VAL A 308 21.00 32.21 2.50
N THR A 309 21.55 32.49 3.69
CA THR A 309 22.91 33.03 3.81
C THR A 309 23.98 31.97 3.51
N GLY A 310 23.73 30.71 3.90
CA GLY A 310 24.62 29.58 3.55
C GLY A 310 24.64 29.27 2.05
N LEU A 311 23.49 29.37 1.38
CA LEU A 311 23.39 29.16 -0.07
C LEU A 311 24.02 30.32 -0.88
N TYR A 312 23.90 31.57 -0.40
CA TYR A 312 24.51 32.73 -1.05
C TYR A 312 26.05 32.73 -0.97
N PHE A 313 26.64 32.32 0.17
CA PHE A 313 28.09 32.19 0.32
C PHE A 313 28.68 30.95 -0.38
N GLY A 314 27.89 29.88 -0.54
CA GLY A 314 28.31 28.68 -1.29
C GLY A 314 28.45 28.92 -2.79
N ILE A 315 27.68 29.87 -3.35
CA ILE A 315 27.70 30.18 -4.79
C ILE A 315 28.76 31.25 -5.14
N SER A 316 29.19 32.10 -4.19
CA SER A 316 30.22 33.12 -4.46
C SER A 316 31.67 32.62 -4.40
N ALA A 317 31.91 31.35 -4.06
CA ALA A 317 33.25 30.76 -3.98
C ALA A 317 33.67 29.95 -5.24
N LEU A 318 32.77 29.82 -6.22
CA LEU A 318 33.03 29.16 -7.50
C LEU A 318 32.75 30.13 -8.65
N GLY A 319 33.58 31.16 -8.77
CA GLY A 319 33.50 32.08 -9.90
C GLY A 319 34.29 33.37 -9.73
N ASN A 320 35.64 33.32 -9.75
CA ASN A 320 36.43 34.27 -10.54
C ASN A 320 37.95 34.01 -10.51
N GLY A 321 38.54 34.10 -11.71
CA GLY A 321 39.98 34.27 -11.99
C GLY A 321 40.66 32.96 -12.40
N GLY A 322 41.21 32.78 -13.60
CA GLY A 322 41.63 33.70 -14.65
C GLY A 322 42.86 33.07 -15.33
N ASP A 323 42.95 33.21 -16.65
CA ASP A 323 43.82 32.50 -17.61
C ASP A 323 45.34 32.47 -17.35
N GLY A 324 46.04 31.47 -17.93
CA GLY A 324 47.35 31.65 -18.57
C GLY A 324 48.56 30.83 -18.09
N GLU A 325 48.93 29.82 -18.90
CA GLU A 325 50.27 29.32 -19.29
C GLU A 325 51.36 28.81 -18.30
N ASP A 326 51.89 27.64 -18.69
CA ASP A 326 53.23 27.04 -18.59
C ASP A 326 53.91 26.70 -17.24
N GLY A 327 54.22 25.40 -17.09
CA GLY A 327 55.40 24.93 -16.33
C GLY A 327 55.25 23.59 -15.61
N GLN A 328 55.67 22.49 -16.25
CA GLN A 328 56.02 21.22 -15.58
C GLN A 328 57.27 21.41 -14.69
N PRO A 329 57.42 20.76 -13.52
CA PRO A 329 58.17 19.48 -13.43
C PRO A 329 57.62 18.44 -12.42
N THR A 330 58.07 17.20 -12.60
CA THR A 330 57.63 15.89 -12.05
C THR A 330 58.20 15.52 -10.63
N PRO A 331 58.12 14.26 -10.10
CA PRO A 331 57.44 13.81 -8.86
C PRO A 331 58.39 13.42 -7.69
N PRO A 332 57.93 12.76 -6.60
CA PRO A 332 58.09 11.29 -6.55
C PRO A 332 56.99 10.48 -5.81
N GLN A 333 56.99 9.18 -6.12
CA GLN A 333 56.17 8.08 -5.61
C GLN A 333 56.29 7.86 -4.09
N THR A 334 55.23 7.32 -3.46
CA THR A 334 55.37 6.35 -2.36
C THR A 334 54.22 5.35 -2.40
N GLN A 335 54.53 4.09 -2.71
CA GLN A 335 53.69 2.93 -2.43
C GLN A 335 53.76 2.60 -0.95
N VAL A 336 52.60 2.33 -0.34
CA VAL A 336 52.50 1.49 0.86
C VAL A 336 51.32 0.55 0.69
N THR A 337 51.63 -0.74 0.75
CA THR A 337 50.72 -1.89 0.78
C THR A 337 50.29 -2.18 2.22
N SER A 338 48.99 -2.44 2.45
CA SER A 338 48.51 -3.29 3.55
C SER A 338 47.02 -3.71 3.41
N THR A 339 46.83 -5.02 3.16
CA THR A 339 45.86 -5.98 3.76
C THR A 339 44.32 -5.82 3.53
N PRO A 340 43.57 -6.91 3.25
CA PRO A 340 42.14 -6.86 2.95
C PRO A 340 41.25 -6.81 4.22
N GLY A 341 40.29 -5.87 4.23
CA GLY A 341 39.17 -5.82 5.17
C GLY A 341 37.90 -6.47 4.59
N PRO A 342 36.92 -6.83 5.43
CA PRO A 342 35.83 -7.73 5.06
C PRO A 342 34.87 -7.08 4.07
N THR A 343 34.34 -7.91 3.18
CA THR A 343 33.30 -7.65 2.17
C THR A 343 32.34 -6.53 2.57
N GLU A 344 32.46 -5.38 1.89
CA GLU A 344 31.36 -4.44 1.79
C GLU A 344 30.23 -5.17 1.05
N THR A 345 29.18 -5.52 1.79
CA THR A 345 27.88 -5.77 1.19
C THR A 345 27.46 -4.47 0.52
N SER A 346 27.60 -4.44 -0.80
CA SER A 346 27.13 -3.37 -1.68
C SER A 346 25.67 -3.05 -1.38
N ALA A 347 25.38 -1.76 -1.21
CA ALA A 347 24.02 -1.24 -1.18
C ALA A 347 23.23 -1.73 -2.42
N PRO A 348 21.92 -1.96 -2.33
CA PRO A 348 21.11 -2.33 -3.49
C PRO A 348 21.28 -1.28 -4.60
N ALA A 349 21.54 -1.71 -5.82
CA ALA A 349 21.59 -0.84 -6.99
C ALA A 349 20.22 -0.16 -7.16
N GLN A 350 20.24 1.16 -7.44
CA GLN A 350 19.02 1.90 -7.76
C GLN A 350 18.63 1.60 -9.21
N PRO A 351 17.33 1.39 -9.51
CA PRO A 351 16.86 1.10 -10.85
C PRO A 351 17.35 2.14 -11.87
N GLN A 352 17.81 1.68 -13.04
CA GLN A 352 18.32 2.52 -14.12
C GLN A 352 17.41 2.47 -15.36
N PRO A 353 17.12 3.61 -16.00
CA PRO A 353 16.36 3.63 -17.25
C PRO A 353 17.07 2.86 -18.37
N ILE A 354 16.34 1.98 -19.03
CA ILE A 354 16.71 1.35 -20.29
C ILE A 354 16.28 2.30 -21.40
N ALA A 355 17.26 2.88 -22.10
CA ALA A 355 16.98 3.75 -23.24
C ALA A 355 16.27 2.97 -24.36
N LEU A 356 15.11 3.47 -24.78
CA LEU A 356 14.35 2.98 -25.92
C LEU A 356 14.51 3.92 -27.11
N SER A 357 14.43 3.38 -28.32
CA SER A 357 14.31 4.13 -29.57
C SER A 357 13.01 3.82 -30.30
N GLY A 358 12.57 4.72 -31.18
CA GLY A 358 11.28 4.60 -31.87
C GLY A 358 11.11 3.34 -32.73
N ASP A 359 12.20 2.72 -33.19
CA ASP A 359 12.18 1.45 -33.92
C ASP A 359 11.97 0.21 -33.01
N GLN A 360 12.03 0.40 -31.69
CA GLN A 360 11.76 -0.63 -30.69
C GLN A 360 10.30 -0.68 -30.27
N VAL A 361 9.44 0.16 -30.83
CA VAL A 361 8.01 0.20 -30.47
C VAL A 361 7.11 0.17 -31.69
N ARG A 362 5.95 -0.47 -31.54
CA ARG A 362 4.88 -0.47 -32.55
C ARG A 362 3.52 -0.65 -31.91
N ILE A 363 2.48 -0.23 -32.61
CA ILE A 363 1.11 -0.43 -32.16
C ILE A 363 0.64 -1.84 -32.51
N VAL A 364 -0.08 -2.46 -31.58
CA VAL A 364 -0.78 -3.74 -31.74
C VAL A 364 -2.28 -3.47 -31.83
N ASP A 365 -2.87 -3.89 -32.95
CA ASP A 365 -4.29 -3.79 -33.25
C ASP A 365 -4.75 -4.97 -34.11
N ALA A 366 -5.21 -6.03 -33.44
CA ALA A 366 -5.70 -7.25 -34.07
C ALA A 366 -7.08 -7.10 -34.73
N ASP A 367 -7.91 -6.16 -34.25
CA ASP A 367 -9.34 -6.09 -34.60
C ASP A 367 -9.69 -4.90 -35.50
N GLY A 368 -8.83 -3.87 -35.57
CA GLY A 368 -9.12 -2.61 -36.25
C GLY A 368 -8.71 -2.53 -37.72
N ALA A 369 -9.02 -1.36 -38.30
CA ALA A 369 -8.69 -1.02 -39.67
C ALA A 369 -7.20 -0.72 -39.89
N ARG A 370 -6.42 -0.55 -38.80
CA ARG A 370 -4.96 -0.31 -38.79
C ARG A 370 -4.54 1.03 -39.40
N ASP A 371 -5.42 2.01 -39.38
CA ASP A 371 -5.19 3.39 -39.84
C ASP A 371 -4.64 4.32 -38.75
N GLU A 372 -4.68 3.90 -37.48
CA GLU A 372 -4.19 4.64 -36.30
C GLU A 372 -2.90 4.05 -35.69
N LEU A 373 -2.07 3.37 -36.50
CA LEU A 373 -0.84 2.70 -36.02
C LEU A 373 0.44 3.53 -36.11
N ASP A 374 0.40 4.65 -36.84
CA ASP A 374 1.56 5.52 -37.01
C ASP A 374 1.85 6.32 -35.72
N GLY A 375 3.11 6.67 -35.49
CA GLY A 375 3.51 7.54 -34.37
C GLY A 375 3.80 6.82 -33.04
N ALA A 376 3.97 5.49 -33.06
CA ALA A 376 4.35 4.72 -31.87
C ALA A 376 5.66 5.23 -31.24
N GLU A 377 6.58 5.75 -32.05
CA GLU A 377 7.86 6.30 -31.61
C GLU A 377 7.72 7.48 -30.63
N ALA A 378 6.60 8.21 -30.69
CA ALA A 378 6.31 9.32 -29.79
C ALA A 378 6.00 8.86 -28.36
N ALA A 379 5.73 7.57 -28.15
CA ALA A 379 5.53 7.00 -26.82
C ALA A 379 6.84 6.71 -26.08
N VAL A 380 8.02 6.94 -26.69
CA VAL A 380 9.33 6.66 -26.09
C VAL A 380 10.38 7.73 -26.40
N ASP A 381 9.95 8.93 -26.79
CA ASP A 381 10.85 10.00 -27.23
C ASP A 381 11.36 10.89 -26.07
N GLY A 382 10.89 10.65 -24.85
CA GLY A 382 11.24 11.39 -23.65
C GLY A 382 10.42 12.67 -23.45
N ASP A 383 9.42 12.94 -24.30
CA ASP A 383 8.56 14.11 -24.22
C ASP A 383 7.11 13.72 -23.91
N THR A 384 6.74 13.83 -22.63
CA THR A 384 5.37 13.57 -22.14
C THR A 384 4.27 14.47 -22.73
N SER A 385 4.63 15.52 -23.48
CA SER A 385 3.66 16.38 -24.18
C SER A 385 3.30 15.86 -25.57
N THR A 386 4.09 14.94 -26.12
CA THR A 386 3.80 14.15 -27.31
C THR A 386 3.42 12.72 -26.91
N GLY A 387 2.92 11.94 -27.86
CA GLY A 387 2.44 10.59 -27.61
C GLY A 387 1.72 10.00 -28.81
N TRP A 388 1.57 8.68 -28.80
CA TRP A 388 0.65 8.01 -29.70
C TRP A 388 -0.78 8.12 -29.14
N GLU A 389 -1.76 8.42 -29.98
CA GLU A 389 -3.16 8.53 -29.59
C GLU A 389 -4.05 7.55 -30.36
N THR A 390 -5.03 6.99 -29.67
CA THR A 390 -6.11 6.26 -30.35
C THR A 390 -7.04 7.25 -31.07
N ASP A 391 -7.82 6.74 -32.02
CA ASP A 391 -9.01 7.42 -32.50
C ASP A 391 -10.03 7.67 -31.38
N ALA A 392 -10.98 8.56 -31.65
CA ALA A 392 -12.10 8.81 -30.75
C ALA A 392 -13.24 7.82 -31.02
N TYR A 393 -13.54 6.98 -30.02
CA TYR A 393 -14.59 5.97 -30.08
C TYR A 393 -15.88 6.49 -29.47
N GLU A 394 -17.03 6.20 -30.08
CA GLU A 394 -18.33 6.67 -29.60
C GLU A 394 -19.07 5.60 -28.78
N ARG A 395 -19.92 6.03 -27.83
CA ARG A 395 -20.95 5.25 -27.12
C ARG A 395 -20.48 4.18 -26.13
N ASN A 396 -19.26 3.67 -26.26
CA ASN A 396 -18.75 2.64 -25.35
C ASN A 396 -17.25 2.83 -25.07
N PRO A 397 -16.83 2.81 -23.79
CA PRO A 397 -15.43 2.97 -23.42
C PRO A 397 -14.54 1.79 -23.86
N ASN A 398 -15.09 0.62 -24.17
CA ASN A 398 -14.33 -0.53 -24.65
C ASN A 398 -14.15 -0.43 -26.19
N PHE A 399 -13.49 0.65 -26.65
CA PHE A 399 -13.25 0.91 -28.09
C PHE A 399 -14.54 0.84 -28.94
N GLY A 400 -15.66 1.37 -28.45
CA GLY A 400 -16.95 1.32 -29.17
C GLY A 400 -17.52 -0.10 -29.35
N ASN A 401 -16.99 -1.11 -28.65
CA ASN A 401 -17.16 -2.55 -28.90
C ASN A 401 -16.69 -3.01 -30.30
N LEU A 402 -15.78 -2.27 -30.92
CA LEU A 402 -15.20 -2.62 -32.22
C LEU A 402 -13.93 -3.46 -32.09
N LYS A 403 -13.22 -3.33 -30.96
CA LYS A 403 -11.92 -3.96 -30.70
C LYS A 403 -11.89 -4.58 -29.31
N ARG A 404 -11.10 -5.64 -29.12
CA ARG A 404 -10.80 -6.22 -27.80
C ARG A 404 -9.91 -5.29 -26.96
N GLY A 405 -9.10 -4.48 -27.63
CA GLY A 405 -8.18 -3.52 -27.06
C GLY A 405 -7.18 -3.04 -28.11
N MET A 406 -6.26 -2.18 -27.69
CA MET A 406 -5.10 -1.75 -28.47
C MET A 406 -3.92 -1.51 -27.52
N GLY A 407 -2.69 -1.56 -28.02
CA GLY A 407 -1.53 -1.40 -27.16
C GLY A 407 -0.24 -1.05 -27.89
N VAL A 408 0.78 -0.74 -27.10
CA VAL A 408 2.15 -0.50 -27.58
C VAL A 408 3.00 -1.72 -27.22
N LEU A 409 3.50 -2.39 -28.26
CA LEU A 409 4.51 -3.44 -28.13
C LEU A 409 5.89 -2.81 -28.08
N ILE A 410 6.73 -3.29 -27.16
CA ILE A 410 8.11 -2.87 -26.92
C ILE A 410 9.01 -4.08 -27.17
N ASP A 411 9.99 -3.93 -28.06
CA ASP A 411 11.08 -4.89 -28.30
C ASP A 411 12.39 -4.35 -27.75
N LEU A 412 12.84 -4.89 -26.62
CA LEU A 412 14.11 -4.55 -25.98
C LEU A 412 15.34 -4.96 -26.80
N GLN A 413 15.16 -5.57 -27.98
CA GLN A 413 16.16 -6.07 -28.95
C GLN A 413 16.96 -7.28 -28.46
N GLU A 414 17.15 -7.38 -27.14
CA GLU A 414 17.75 -8.53 -26.47
C GLU A 414 17.02 -8.77 -25.13
N PRO A 415 17.03 -10.01 -24.60
CA PRO A 415 16.46 -10.29 -23.29
C PRO A 415 17.20 -9.51 -22.19
N ARG A 416 16.47 -8.67 -21.45
CA ARG A 416 17.01 -7.83 -20.36
C ARG A 416 16.26 -8.06 -19.05
N ALA A 417 16.97 -7.91 -17.94
CA ALA A 417 16.32 -7.81 -16.64
C ALA A 417 15.59 -6.46 -16.56
N VAL A 418 14.30 -6.50 -16.24
CA VAL A 418 13.45 -5.33 -16.11
C VAL A 418 12.93 -5.29 -14.68
N THR A 419 12.89 -4.12 -14.06
CA THR A 419 12.36 -3.91 -12.70
C THR A 419 11.00 -3.24 -12.72
N SER A 420 10.79 -2.34 -13.68
CA SER A 420 9.59 -1.53 -13.80
C SER A 420 9.36 -1.09 -15.24
N VAL A 421 8.08 -0.96 -15.60
CA VAL A 421 7.64 -0.23 -16.80
C VAL A 421 6.64 0.82 -16.37
N LYS A 422 6.98 2.08 -16.62
CA LYS A 422 6.15 3.24 -16.35
C LYS A 422 5.52 3.71 -17.65
N VAL A 423 4.21 3.94 -17.66
CA VAL A 423 3.44 4.41 -18.80
C VAL A 423 2.70 5.68 -18.40
N GLU A 424 3.01 6.79 -19.04
CA GLU A 424 2.27 8.05 -18.92
C GLU A 424 1.18 8.07 -19.99
N LEU A 425 -0.07 8.27 -19.56
CA LEU A 425 -1.24 8.38 -20.43
C LEU A 425 -1.68 9.85 -20.56
N SER A 426 -2.46 10.17 -21.58
CA SER A 426 -3.01 11.52 -21.76
C SER A 426 -4.15 11.84 -20.78
N ALA A 427 -4.76 10.83 -20.17
CA ALA A 427 -5.86 10.97 -19.20
C ALA A 427 -5.95 9.78 -18.23
N SER A 428 -6.52 10.02 -17.05
CA SER A 428 -6.89 8.98 -16.09
C SER A 428 -8.20 8.28 -16.49
N GLY A 429 -8.41 7.04 -16.03
CA GLY A 429 -9.64 6.28 -16.19
C GLY A 429 -9.57 5.15 -17.22
N ALA A 430 -8.37 4.87 -17.76
CA ALA A 430 -8.14 3.74 -18.65
C ALA A 430 -8.09 2.41 -17.89
N THR A 431 -8.42 1.30 -18.56
CA THR A 431 -8.09 -0.06 -18.09
C THR A 431 -6.96 -0.60 -18.94
N ALA A 432 -5.82 -0.89 -18.33
CA ALA A 432 -4.62 -1.37 -19.01
C ALA A 432 -3.90 -2.47 -18.23
N GLU A 433 -3.17 -3.32 -18.94
CA GLU A 433 -2.32 -4.38 -18.39
C GLU A 433 -0.99 -4.42 -19.13
N LEU A 434 0.03 -4.99 -18.49
CA LEU A 434 1.31 -5.27 -19.13
C LEU A 434 1.45 -6.78 -19.31
N LEU A 435 1.75 -7.19 -20.53
CA LEU A 435 1.91 -8.59 -20.89
C LEU A 435 3.33 -8.81 -21.43
N ALA A 436 3.96 -9.92 -21.07
CA ALA A 436 5.19 -10.40 -21.68
C ALA A 436 4.89 -11.54 -22.64
N GLY A 437 5.70 -11.66 -23.69
CA GLY A 437 5.54 -12.71 -24.68
C GLY A 437 6.85 -13.20 -25.29
N PRO A 438 6.80 -14.34 -26.00
CA PRO A 438 8.00 -14.99 -26.50
C PRO A 438 8.61 -14.32 -27.74
N ASP A 439 7.79 -13.76 -28.64
CA ASP A 439 8.23 -13.22 -29.91
C ASP A 439 7.26 -12.18 -30.53
N ASP A 440 7.76 -11.39 -31.48
CA ASP A 440 6.94 -10.52 -32.34
C ASP A 440 6.81 -11.15 -33.75
N PRO A 441 5.64 -11.73 -34.11
CA PRO A 441 5.38 -12.31 -35.43
C PRO A 441 5.26 -11.26 -36.56
N GLY A 442 5.35 -9.97 -36.22
CA GLY A 442 5.42 -8.84 -37.14
C GLY A 442 4.13 -8.02 -37.23
N ALA A 443 4.24 -6.80 -37.75
CA ALA A 443 3.18 -5.78 -37.81
C ALA A 443 2.07 -6.06 -38.84
N THR A 444 1.48 -7.26 -38.77
CA THR A 444 0.33 -7.71 -39.57
C THR A 444 -0.87 -7.96 -38.66
N ARG A 445 -2.06 -8.16 -39.23
CA ARG A 445 -3.24 -8.45 -38.42
C ARG A 445 -3.16 -9.84 -37.79
N GLU A 446 -2.69 -10.81 -38.56
CA GLU A 446 -2.45 -12.17 -38.10
C GLU A 446 -1.38 -12.20 -37.00
N GLY A 447 -0.29 -11.43 -37.18
CA GLY A 447 0.74 -11.32 -36.15
C GLY A 447 0.23 -10.66 -34.87
N ASP A 448 -0.57 -9.60 -34.97
CA ASP A 448 -1.15 -8.97 -33.78
C ASP A 448 -2.16 -9.87 -33.07
N ASP A 449 -2.90 -10.72 -33.79
CA ASP A 449 -3.78 -11.72 -33.18
C ASP A 449 -2.97 -12.81 -32.46
N GLU A 450 -1.88 -13.28 -33.07
CA GLU A 450 -0.95 -14.24 -32.46
C GLU A 450 -0.27 -13.68 -31.20
N ILE A 451 0.04 -12.38 -31.16
CA ILE A 451 0.50 -11.70 -29.93
C ILE A 451 -0.56 -11.84 -28.83
N LEU A 452 -1.83 -11.60 -29.11
CA LEU A 452 -2.90 -11.69 -28.10
C LEU A 452 -3.13 -13.13 -27.61
N GLU A 453 -2.76 -14.13 -28.40
CA GLU A 453 -2.82 -15.54 -27.99
C GLU A 453 -1.59 -15.99 -27.18
N THR A 454 -0.41 -15.44 -27.46
CA THR A 454 0.87 -15.87 -26.88
C THR A 454 1.32 -15.05 -25.68
N PHE A 455 0.96 -13.76 -25.61
CA PHE A 455 1.30 -12.85 -24.51
C PHE A 455 0.37 -13.08 -23.32
N THR A 456 0.52 -14.24 -22.68
CA THR A 456 -0.32 -14.68 -21.55
C THR A 456 0.30 -14.37 -20.18
N ASP A 457 1.59 -14.04 -20.16
CA ASP A 457 2.33 -13.74 -18.94
C ASP A 457 2.09 -12.28 -18.53
N ARG A 458 1.10 -12.07 -17.65
CA ARG A 458 0.81 -10.74 -17.12
C ARG A 458 1.88 -10.32 -16.11
N ILE A 459 2.46 -9.15 -16.34
CA ILE A 459 3.43 -8.53 -15.44
C ILE A 459 2.72 -7.54 -14.52
N GLY A 460 2.73 -7.85 -13.22
CA GLY A 460 2.10 -7.02 -12.20
C GLY A 460 0.57 -7.00 -12.30
N ALA A 461 -0.03 -6.00 -11.63
CA ALA A 461 -1.48 -5.85 -11.60
C ALA A 461 -2.03 -5.22 -12.90
N ARG A 462 -3.22 -5.67 -13.30
CA ARG A 462 -4.05 -4.95 -14.28
C ARG A 462 -4.65 -3.72 -13.60
N PHE A 463 -4.52 -2.57 -14.23
CA PHE A 463 -5.20 -1.35 -13.80
C PHE A 463 -6.64 -1.36 -14.30
N GLU A 464 -7.61 -1.23 -13.41
CA GLU A 464 -9.03 -1.08 -13.75
C GLU A 464 -9.49 0.35 -13.48
N ASN A 465 -9.86 1.09 -14.52
CA ASN A 465 -10.25 2.51 -14.41
C ASN A 465 -9.22 3.34 -13.62
N ALA A 466 -7.96 3.32 -14.03
CA ALA A 466 -6.85 3.91 -13.29
C ALA A 466 -7.15 5.34 -12.80
N ASP A 467 -7.01 5.60 -11.50
CA ASP A 467 -7.29 6.91 -10.89
C ASP A 467 -6.33 8.01 -11.36
N GLY A 468 -5.14 7.62 -11.84
CA GLY A 468 -4.11 8.50 -12.39
C GLY A 468 -3.82 8.23 -13.87
N ALA A 469 -3.17 9.19 -14.51
CA ALA A 469 -2.69 9.06 -15.89
C ALA A 469 -1.36 8.29 -15.97
N THR A 470 -0.65 8.15 -14.85
CA THR A 470 0.61 7.41 -14.77
C THR A 470 0.36 5.99 -14.27
N LEU A 471 0.71 4.99 -15.06
CA LEU A 471 0.67 3.57 -14.70
C LEU A 471 2.10 3.09 -14.43
N THR A 472 2.33 2.36 -13.34
CA THR A 472 3.63 1.75 -13.06
C THR A 472 3.44 0.26 -12.86
N PHE A 473 3.89 -0.51 -13.84
CA PHE A 473 3.91 -1.96 -13.78
C PHE A 473 5.20 -2.39 -13.08
N SER A 474 5.03 -2.97 -11.89
CA SER A 474 6.08 -3.61 -11.11
C SER A 474 5.62 -5.03 -10.79
N GLY A 475 6.52 -6.01 -10.84
CA GLY A 475 6.15 -7.43 -10.80
C GLY A 475 7.01 -8.34 -11.66
N PHE A 476 8.08 -7.81 -12.26
CA PHE A 476 9.07 -8.59 -12.97
C PHE A 476 9.83 -9.52 -12.02
N SER A 477 10.11 -10.74 -12.46
CA SER A 477 10.90 -11.70 -11.70
C SER A 477 12.39 -11.32 -11.76
N PRO A 478 13.12 -11.30 -10.63
CA PRO A 478 14.54 -10.95 -10.61
C PRO A 478 15.44 -11.98 -11.33
N ASP A 479 14.93 -13.19 -11.56
CA ASP A 479 15.65 -14.28 -12.21
C ASP A 479 15.28 -14.46 -13.69
N GLU A 480 14.36 -13.63 -14.22
CA GLU A 480 13.90 -13.69 -15.60
C GLU A 480 14.37 -12.48 -16.42
N THR A 481 14.46 -12.69 -17.73
CA THR A 481 14.73 -11.63 -18.68
C THR A 481 13.58 -11.53 -19.67
N TYR A 482 13.30 -10.30 -20.09
CA TYR A 482 12.18 -9.96 -20.95
C TYR A 482 12.73 -9.30 -22.20
N GLN A 483 12.12 -9.59 -23.36
CA GLN A 483 12.44 -8.92 -24.61
C GLN A 483 11.21 -8.21 -25.16
N TYR A 484 10.08 -8.90 -25.23
CA TYR A 484 8.84 -8.37 -25.77
C TYR A 484 7.84 -8.07 -24.65
N LEU A 485 7.42 -6.81 -24.56
CA LEU A 485 6.47 -6.32 -23.57
C LEU A 485 5.35 -5.56 -24.27
N LEU A 486 4.10 -5.87 -23.94
CA LEU A 486 2.91 -5.25 -24.52
C LEU A 486 2.14 -4.50 -23.43
N VAL A 487 2.09 -3.17 -23.57
CA VAL A 487 1.16 -2.33 -22.80
C VAL A 487 -0.20 -2.41 -23.50
N TRP A 488 -1.13 -3.17 -22.94
CA TRP A 488 -2.44 -3.47 -23.54
C TRP A 488 -3.56 -2.68 -22.87
N ILE A 489 -4.29 -1.87 -23.63
CA ILE A 489 -5.41 -1.04 -23.16
C ILE A 489 -6.73 -1.65 -23.66
N THR A 490 -7.68 -1.83 -22.74
CA THR A 490 -8.99 -2.45 -23.02
C THR A 490 -10.17 -1.52 -22.77
N LYS A 491 -9.95 -0.42 -22.06
CA LYS A 491 -10.99 0.58 -21.75
C LYS A 491 -10.40 1.98 -21.81
N LEU A 492 -11.11 2.87 -22.48
CA LEU A 492 -10.76 4.25 -22.73
C LEU A 492 -11.49 5.20 -21.77
N PRO A 493 -10.84 6.28 -21.31
CA PRO A 493 -11.51 7.32 -20.53
C PRO A 493 -12.36 8.25 -21.43
N PRO A 494 -13.36 8.92 -20.85
CA PRO A 494 -14.25 9.80 -21.60
C PRO A 494 -13.59 11.15 -21.92
N ILE A 495 -13.76 11.62 -23.16
CA ILE A 495 -13.36 12.98 -23.61
C ILE A 495 -14.57 13.93 -23.77
N GLY A 496 -15.77 13.47 -23.39
CA GLY A 496 -17.03 14.21 -23.50
C GLY A 496 -17.83 13.86 -24.75
N ASN A 497 -19.09 14.32 -24.82
CA ASN A 497 -20.03 14.02 -25.92
C ASN A 497 -20.18 12.52 -26.23
N ASP A 498 -20.12 11.66 -25.21
CA ASP A 498 -20.17 10.19 -25.34
C ASP A 498 -19.06 9.62 -26.24
N LYS A 499 -17.89 10.28 -26.21
CA LYS A 499 -16.66 9.85 -26.87
C LYS A 499 -15.59 9.46 -25.86
N TYR A 500 -14.74 8.53 -26.26
CA TYR A 500 -13.67 7.96 -25.45
C TYR A 500 -12.39 7.88 -26.28
N GLN A 501 -11.26 8.24 -25.69
CA GLN A 501 -9.97 8.30 -26.36
C GLN A 501 -8.87 8.26 -25.29
N ILE A 502 -7.70 7.72 -25.63
CA ILE A 502 -6.51 7.77 -24.80
C ILE A 502 -5.28 7.99 -25.67
N GLY A 503 -4.27 8.64 -25.08
CA GLY A 503 -2.91 8.68 -25.61
C GLY A 503 -1.95 7.97 -24.67
N VAL A 504 -0.93 7.34 -25.23
CA VAL A 504 0.26 6.87 -24.52
C VAL A 504 1.37 7.88 -24.80
N GLN A 505 1.64 8.71 -23.80
CA GLN A 505 2.53 9.86 -23.89
C GLN A 505 4.00 9.46 -23.75
N GLU A 506 4.30 8.56 -22.81
CA GLU A 506 5.68 8.14 -22.57
C GLU A 506 5.71 6.76 -21.92
N ILE A 507 6.66 5.93 -22.32
CA ILE A 507 6.92 4.61 -21.78
C ILE A 507 8.39 4.55 -21.37
N THR A 508 8.62 4.46 -20.07
CA THR A 508 9.95 4.27 -19.51
C THR A 508 10.09 2.84 -18.99
N VAL A 509 11.12 2.13 -19.45
CA VAL A 509 11.50 0.81 -18.96
C VAL A 509 12.72 0.98 -18.06
N GLU A 510 12.74 0.35 -16.90
CA GLU A 510 13.87 0.40 -15.97
C GLU A 510 14.42 -1.01 -15.72
N GLY A 511 15.73 -1.12 -15.57
CA GLY A 511 16.45 -2.34 -15.18
C GLY A 511 17.18 -2.17 -13.84
N PRO A 512 17.82 -3.24 -13.34
CA PRO A 512 18.49 -3.28 -12.04
C PRO A 512 19.72 -2.36 -11.92
#